data_AF-A0AAD9WWR8-F1
#
_entry.id   AF-A0AAD9WWR8-F1
#
_cell.length_a   1.000
_cell.length_b   1.000
_cell.length_c   1.000
_cell.angle_alpha   90.00
_cell.angle_beta   90.00
_cell.angle_gamma   90.00
#
_symmetry.space_group_name_H-M   'P 1'
#
loop_
_entity.id
_entity.type
_entity.pdbx_description
1 polymer ?
#
loop_
_entity_poly.entity_id
_entity_poly.type
_entity_poly.pdbx_seq_one_letter_code
_entity_poly.pdbx_strand_id
1 'polypeptide(L)'
;MTFNKLSPPDRKKLPGRPRKNRKRAPNEPTKQKRSSGVKCSGCGAFGHNVRSCKTKEGNENQGFSVRAKKKANGSSLGKRTVEVAFL
;
A
#
# COMPACT_ATOMS: atom_id res chain seq x y z
N MET A 1 -42.36 -21.53 3.46
CA MET A 1 -41.38 -21.61 2.36
C MET A 1 -40.01 -21.88 2.95
N THR A 2 -39.52 -23.12 2.85
CA THR A 2 -38.22 -23.51 3.39
C THR A 2 -37.13 -23.06 2.43
N PHE A 3 -36.28 -22.14 2.87
CA PHE A 3 -35.11 -21.73 2.11
C PHE A 3 -34.14 -22.91 2.10
N ASN A 4 -34.06 -23.62 0.98
CA ASN A 4 -33.01 -24.63 0.77
C ASN A 4 -31.66 -23.93 0.94
N LYS A 5 -30.97 -24.21 2.05
CA LYS A 5 -29.60 -23.73 2.28
C LYS A 5 -28.67 -24.48 1.36
N LEU A 6 -28.51 -23.97 0.15
CA LEU A 6 -27.43 -24.36 -0.73
C LEU A 6 -26.12 -23.97 -0.04
N SER A 7 -25.30 -24.97 0.27
CA SER A 7 -23.94 -24.71 0.74
C SER A 7 -23.17 -24.00 -0.39
N PRO A 8 -22.32 -23.01 -0.04
CA PRO A 8 -21.42 -22.44 -1.03
C PRO A 8 -20.51 -23.53 -1.59
N PRO A 9 -20.09 -23.44 -2.87
CA PRO A 9 -19.23 -24.43 -3.48
C PRO A 9 -17.88 -24.53 -2.76
N ASP A 10 -17.38 -25.75 -2.61
CA ASP A 10 -16.11 -26.02 -1.97
C ASP A 10 -14.95 -25.41 -2.76
N ARG A 11 -14.22 -24.48 -2.13
CA ARG A 11 -13.06 -23.82 -2.75
C ARG A 11 -11.78 -24.59 -2.42
N LYS A 12 -11.24 -25.31 -3.41
CA LYS A 12 -9.88 -25.85 -3.36
C LYS A 12 -8.88 -24.71 -3.55
N LYS A 13 -7.99 -24.50 -2.57
CA LYS A 13 -6.84 -23.62 -2.76
C LYS A 13 -5.83 -24.37 -3.63
N LEU A 14 -5.40 -23.77 -4.74
CA LEU A 14 -4.30 -24.32 -5.53
C LEU A 14 -3.11 -24.60 -4.62
N PRO A 15 -2.33 -25.66 -4.88
CA PRO A 15 -1.08 -25.92 -4.17
C PRO A 15 -0.14 -24.73 -4.42
N GLY A 16 -0.12 -23.81 -3.46
CA GLY A 16 0.69 -22.60 -3.47
C GLY A 16 1.71 -22.63 -2.36
N ARG A 17 2.61 -21.64 -2.35
CA ARG A 17 3.66 -21.51 -1.35
C ARG A 17 3.07 -21.33 0.06
N PRO A 18 3.39 -22.22 1.04
CA PRO A 18 2.85 -22.16 2.40
C PRO A 18 3.05 -20.80 3.04
N ARG A 19 1.97 -20.22 3.59
CA ARG A 19 1.99 -18.85 4.16
C ARG A 19 3.07 -18.65 5.25
N LYS A 20 3.30 -19.65 6.10
CA LYS A 20 4.20 -19.56 7.27
C LYS A 20 5.68 -19.47 6.89
N ASN A 21 6.11 -20.19 5.83
CA ASN A 21 7.51 -20.26 5.39
C ASN A 21 7.72 -19.60 4.01
N ARG A 22 6.85 -18.67 3.64
CA ARG A 22 6.93 -17.98 2.36
C ARG A 22 8.06 -16.93 2.39
N LYS A 23 9.20 -17.23 1.75
CA LYS A 23 10.15 -16.19 1.30
C LYS A 23 9.54 -15.42 0.11
N ARG A 24 9.90 -14.16 -0.09
CA ARG A 24 9.45 -13.38 -1.26
C ARG A 24 10.41 -13.58 -2.42
N ALA A 25 9.93 -13.43 -3.65
CA ALA A 25 10.82 -13.34 -4.80
C ALA A 25 11.55 -11.97 -4.82
N PRO A 26 12.72 -11.85 -5.47
CA PRO A 26 13.47 -10.59 -5.53
C PRO A 26 12.67 -9.40 -6.10
N ASN A 27 11.76 -9.67 -7.05
CA ASN A 27 10.94 -8.65 -7.71
C ASN A 27 9.56 -8.45 -7.05
N GLU A 28 9.28 -9.10 -5.92
CA GLU A 28 7.99 -8.97 -5.25
C GLU A 28 7.98 -7.73 -4.32
N PRO A 29 6.96 -6.86 -4.38
CA PRO A 29 6.87 -5.71 -3.48
C PRO A 29 6.85 -6.15 -2.01
N THR A 30 7.49 -5.34 -1.15
CA THR A 30 7.50 -5.58 0.30
C THR A 30 6.11 -5.32 0.91
N LYS A 31 5.87 -5.85 2.12
CA LYS A 31 4.60 -5.63 2.81
C LYS A 31 4.54 -4.16 3.21
N GLN A 32 3.63 -3.41 2.60
CA GLN A 32 3.35 -2.05 3.05
C GLN A 32 2.70 -2.11 4.44
N LYS A 33 3.32 -1.45 5.42
CA LYS A 33 2.69 -1.21 6.72
C LYS A 33 1.65 -0.10 6.53
N ARG A 34 0.46 -0.28 7.10
CA ARG A 34 -0.49 0.82 7.23
C ARG A 34 0.05 1.78 8.29
N SER A 35 -0.31 3.07 8.22
CA SER A 35 -0.03 4.00 9.31
C SER A 35 -0.64 3.45 10.61
N SER A 36 0.05 3.65 11.73
CA SER A 36 -0.42 3.22 13.05
C SER A 36 -1.68 3.95 13.49
N GLY A 37 -1.87 5.18 13.04
CA GLY A 37 -3.01 6.03 13.39
C GLY A 37 -4.05 6.16 12.29
N VAL A 38 -5.28 6.48 12.71
CA VAL A 38 -6.36 6.95 11.85
C VAL A 38 -6.01 8.35 11.36
N LYS A 39 -6.03 8.55 10.04
CA LYS A 39 -5.88 9.84 9.39
C LYS A 39 -7.25 10.37 9.00
N CYS A 40 -7.60 11.57 9.42
CA CYS A 40 -8.81 12.23 8.97
C CYS A 40 -8.70 12.58 7.48
N SER A 41 -9.66 12.16 6.65
CA SER A 41 -9.65 12.50 5.22
C SER A 41 -10.15 13.91 4.91
N GLY A 42 -10.68 14.63 5.90
CA GLY A 42 -11.08 16.03 5.79
C GLY A 42 -9.89 16.97 6.06
N CYS A 43 -9.34 16.93 7.27
CA CYS A 43 -8.23 17.83 7.67
C CYS A 43 -6.83 17.22 7.53
N GLY A 44 -6.71 15.93 7.22
CA GLY A 44 -5.41 15.26 7.07
C GLY A 44 -4.66 14.94 8.38
N ALA A 45 -5.15 15.38 9.54
CA ALA A 45 -4.51 15.12 10.83
C ALA A 45 -4.72 13.66 11.30
N PHE A 46 -3.82 13.18 12.16
CA PHE A 46 -3.94 11.86 12.79
C PHE A 46 -4.71 11.92 14.11
N GLY A 47 -5.27 10.79 14.55
CA GLY A 47 -5.92 10.64 15.86
C GLY A 47 -7.44 10.80 15.85
N HIS A 48 -8.04 11.20 14.73
CA HIS A 48 -9.48 11.25 14.56
C HIS A 48 -9.88 10.94 13.10
N ASN A 49 -11.15 10.62 12.88
CA ASN A 49 -11.69 10.40 11.54
C ASN A 49 -12.56 11.59 11.13
N VAL A 50 -13.05 11.59 9.89
CA VAL A 50 -13.94 12.67 9.42
C VAL A 50 -15.17 12.80 10.29
N ARG A 51 -15.78 11.71 10.78
CA ARG A 51 -17.01 11.77 11.59
C ARG A 51 -16.83 12.57 12.89
N SER A 52 -15.66 12.47 13.53
CA SER A 52 -15.32 13.21 14.77
C SER A 52 -14.41 14.42 14.55
N CYS A 53 -14.28 14.89 13.32
CA CYS A 53 -13.43 16.02 12.99
C CYS A 53 -14.07 17.34 13.46
N LYS A 54 -13.36 18.07 14.33
CA LYS A 54 -13.81 19.36 14.90
C LYS A 54 -13.79 20.51 13.88
N THR A 55 -13.00 20.40 12.81
CA THR A 55 -12.92 21.42 11.75
C THR A 55 -14.06 21.36 10.74
N LYS A 56 -15.11 20.56 11.01
CA LYS A 56 -16.29 20.46 10.15
C LYS A 56 -17.24 21.64 10.26
N GLU A 57 -17.03 22.47 11.26
CA GLU A 57 -17.78 23.70 11.46
C GLU A 57 -17.11 24.79 10.58
N GLY A 58 -17.35 24.71 9.27
CA GLY A 58 -17.09 25.83 8.34
C GLY A 58 -15.75 25.86 7.59
N ASN A 59 -15.44 24.86 6.76
CA ASN A 59 -14.55 25.10 5.61
C ASN A 59 -14.89 24.17 4.45
N GLU A 60 -15.82 24.63 3.62
CA GLU A 60 -15.89 24.26 2.22
C GLU A 60 -14.57 24.64 1.53
N ASN A 61 -14.03 23.74 0.72
CA ASN A 61 -12.81 23.91 -0.11
C ASN A 61 -11.46 23.56 0.52
N GLN A 62 -11.21 22.27 0.81
CA GLN A 62 -9.88 21.69 0.56
C GLN A 62 -10.03 20.37 -0.19
N GLY A 63 -9.79 20.45 -1.49
CA GLY A 63 -10.04 19.42 -2.48
C GLY A 63 -9.30 18.11 -2.25
N PHE A 64 -9.88 17.07 -2.83
CA PHE A 64 -9.30 15.75 -3.02
C PHE A 64 -7.95 15.89 -3.75
N SER A 65 -6.84 15.90 -3.01
CA SER A 65 -5.53 15.75 -3.63
C SER A 65 -5.44 14.32 -4.19
N VAL A 66 -5.72 14.20 -5.49
CA VAL A 66 -5.42 12.98 -6.24
C VAL A 66 -3.92 12.75 -6.06
N ARG A 67 -3.55 11.69 -5.34
CA ARG A 67 -2.14 11.34 -5.13
C ARG A 67 -1.51 11.05 -6.49
N ALA A 68 -0.80 12.02 -7.06
CA ALA A 68 -0.04 11.83 -8.28
C ALA A 68 0.96 10.68 -8.07
N LYS A 69 0.81 9.59 -8.83
CA LYS A 69 1.77 8.49 -8.86
C LYS A 69 3.05 9.02 -9.51
N LYS A 70 4.08 9.33 -8.72
CA LYS A 70 5.45 9.48 -9.26
C LYS A 70 5.85 8.12 -9.85
N LYS A 71 5.88 8.00 -11.18
CA LYS A 71 6.52 6.86 -11.85
C LYS A 71 8.02 6.99 -11.63
N ALA A 72 8.60 6.06 -10.88
CA ALA A 72 10.04 5.84 -10.90
C ALA A 72 10.35 5.11 -12.21
N ASN A 73 10.95 5.81 -13.18
CA ASN A 73 11.57 5.15 -14.32
C ASN A 73 12.96 4.66 -13.87
N GLY A 74 13.27 3.41 -14.20
CA GLY A 74 14.43 2.70 -13.69
C GLY A 74 15.77 3.08 -14.33
N SER A 75 16.81 2.69 -13.59
CA SER A 75 18.13 2.20 -14.03
C SER A 75 18.97 3.05 -14.99
N SER A 76 19.99 3.72 -14.45
CA SER A 76 21.25 3.98 -15.16
C SER A 76 22.36 3.12 -14.56
N LEU A 77 22.59 1.94 -15.16
CA LEU A 77 23.87 1.24 -15.07
C LEU A 77 24.90 2.06 -15.85
N GLY A 78 25.96 2.51 -15.19
CA GLY A 78 27.06 3.24 -15.83
C GLY A 78 28.33 3.09 -15.00
N LYS A 79 29.13 2.07 -15.34
CA LYS A 79 30.41 1.72 -14.72
C LYS A 79 31.38 2.91 -14.82
N ARG A 80 32.09 3.25 -13.75
CA ARG A 80 33.29 4.10 -13.81
C ARG A 80 34.45 3.33 -13.19
N THR A 81 35.24 2.70 -14.06
CA THR A 81 36.62 2.30 -13.78
C THR A 81 37.47 3.56 -13.68
N VAL A 82 38.25 3.69 -12.62
CA VAL A 82 39.40 4.60 -12.60
C VAL A 82 40.60 3.77 -12.17
N GLU A 83 41.42 3.41 -13.15
CA GLU A 83 42.81 3.04 -12.91
C GLU A 83 43.53 4.27 -12.37
N VAL A 84 44.29 4.11 -11.30
CA VAL A 84 45.29 5.09 -10.88
C VAL A 84 46.61 4.35 -10.73
N ALA A 85 47.52 4.68 -11.63
CA ALA A 85 48.87 4.13 -11.73
C ALA A 85 49.72 4.59 -10.54
N PHE A 86 50.55 3.66 -10.05
CA PHE A 86 51.70 3.96 -9.20
C PHE A 86 52.73 4.78 -9.98
N LEU A 87 53.25 5.83 -9.34
CA LEU A 87 54.59 6.38 -9.58
C LEU A 87 55.26 6.54 -8.22
#